data_AF-A0A1Q9RVQ9-F1
#
_entry.id   AF-A0A1Q9RVQ9-F1
#
_cell.length_a   1.000
_cell.length_b   1.000
_cell.length_c   1.000
_cell.angle_alpha   90.00
_cell.angle_beta   90.00
_cell.angle_gamma   90.00
#
_symmetry.space_group_name_H-M   'P 1'
#
loop_
_entity.id
_entity.type
_entity.pdbx_description
1 polymer ?
#
loop_
_entity_poly.entity_id
_entity_poly.type
_entity_poly.pdbx_seq_one_letter_code
_entity_poly.pdbx_strand_id
1 'polypeptide(L)'
;MTNDLPIGEKPAGALWTSSFLPDGRSAWVLGEASAYPEASRSLFTVHFEQQAVRGHVIAAPEHYCDLVMWYPRPMPDGRVLVDWLAAAADIDAVRLTPAGLVFAQSVRVRTPYGVAQLRGWDAESTAWLNRPPGFRVTGLGDLRSQSEA
;
A
#
# COMPACT_ATOMS: atom_id res chain seq x y z
N MET A 1 -0.66 22.99 -15.81
CA MET A 1 -1.33 21.67 -15.88
C MET A 1 -1.05 20.98 -14.57
N THR A 2 -2.02 20.97 -13.66
CA THR A 2 -1.94 20.20 -12.41
C THR A 2 -1.91 18.73 -12.76
N ASN A 3 -0.82 18.08 -12.39
CA ASN A 3 -0.50 16.70 -12.71
C ASN A 3 -1.21 15.79 -11.69
N ASP A 4 -2.53 15.95 -11.57
CA ASP A 4 -3.36 15.07 -10.74
C ASP A 4 -3.40 13.72 -11.44
N LEU A 5 -2.56 12.81 -10.97
CA LEU A 5 -2.59 11.42 -11.40
C LEU A 5 -3.97 10.86 -11.05
N PRO A 6 -4.66 10.21 -11.99
CA PRO A 6 -5.95 9.63 -11.68
C PRO A 6 -5.77 8.61 -10.57
N ILE A 7 -6.60 8.75 -9.54
CA ILE A 7 -6.77 7.84 -8.38
C ILE A 7 -6.89 6.35 -8.81
N GLY A 8 -7.15 6.08 -10.09
CA GLY A 8 -7.30 4.74 -10.67
C GLY A 8 -6.04 3.87 -10.82
N GLU A 9 -4.85 4.34 -10.39
CA GLU A 9 -3.65 3.49 -10.28
C GLU A 9 -3.60 2.69 -8.98
N LYS A 10 -4.28 3.18 -7.93
CA LYS A 10 -4.39 2.51 -6.63
C LYS A 10 -5.60 1.56 -6.59
N PRO A 11 -5.57 0.50 -5.77
CA PRO A 11 -6.74 -0.35 -5.55
C PRO A 11 -7.86 0.47 -4.89
N ALA A 12 -8.96 0.66 -5.63
CA ALA A 12 -10.14 1.31 -5.10
C ALA A 12 -10.77 0.44 -4.01
N GLY A 13 -11.12 1.04 -2.87
CA GLY A 13 -11.75 0.33 -1.74
C GLY A 13 -10.80 -0.47 -0.85
N ALA A 14 -9.49 -0.47 -1.13
CA ALA A 14 -8.52 -1.10 -0.24
C ALA A 14 -8.49 -0.41 1.13
N LEU A 15 -8.29 -1.21 2.19
CA LEU A 15 -7.89 -0.69 3.49
C LEU A 15 -6.40 -0.41 3.45
N TRP A 16 -6.01 0.82 3.78
CA TRP A 16 -4.61 1.23 3.75
C TRP A 16 -4.01 1.25 5.15
N THR A 17 -2.81 0.70 5.27
CA THR A 17 -2.02 0.77 6.50
C THR A 17 -0.62 1.30 6.18
N SER A 18 -0.04 2.02 7.12
CA SER A 18 1.31 2.56 7.02
C SER A 18 2.26 1.84 7.95
N SER A 19 3.55 2.01 7.71
CA SER A 19 4.61 1.48 8.56
C SER A 19 4.91 2.47 9.68
N PHE A 20 5.38 1.95 10.81
CA PHE A 20 6.01 2.77 11.83
C PHE A 20 7.40 3.23 11.37
N LEU A 21 7.72 4.47 11.70
CA LEU A 21 9.04 5.07 11.60
C LEU A 21 9.92 4.59 12.77
N PRO A 22 11.25 4.77 12.70
CA PRO A 22 12.15 4.37 13.79
C PRO A 22 11.81 5.00 15.16
N ASP A 23 11.18 6.17 15.16
CA ASP A 23 10.72 6.87 16.37
C ASP A 23 9.34 6.42 16.87
N GLY A 24 8.76 5.38 16.25
CA GLY A 24 7.46 4.81 16.62
C GLY A 24 6.26 5.60 16.08
N ARG A 25 6.44 6.69 15.34
CA ARG A 25 5.33 7.41 14.68
C ARG A 25 4.91 6.67 13.41
N SER A 26 3.63 6.73 13.04
CA SER A 26 3.16 6.23 11.75
C SER A 26 3.59 7.18 10.63
N ALA A 27 4.14 6.66 9.52
CA ALA A 27 4.48 7.49 8.35
C ALA A 27 3.24 8.20 7.77
N TRP A 28 2.04 7.65 7.99
CA TRP A 28 0.77 8.30 7.68
C TRP A 28 0.63 9.65 8.36
N VAL A 29 1.03 9.77 9.64
CA VAL A 29 0.89 11.03 10.41
C VAL A 29 1.70 12.15 9.77
N LEU A 30 2.88 11.85 9.22
CA LEU A 30 3.69 12.85 8.51
C LEU A 30 3.04 13.27 7.19
N GLY A 31 2.54 12.31 6.40
CA GLY A 31 1.84 12.59 5.15
C GLY A 31 0.56 13.40 5.38
N GLU A 32 -0.23 13.02 6.38
CA GLU A 32 -1.49 13.68 6.70
C GLU A 32 -1.28 15.08 7.27
N ALA A 33 -0.30 15.29 8.16
CA ALA A 33 0.03 16.62 8.66
C ALA A 33 0.45 17.60 7.54
N SER A 34 1.11 17.10 6.50
CA SER A 34 1.51 17.92 5.34
C SER A 34 0.34 18.22 4.41
N ALA A 35 -0.56 17.26 4.17
CA ALA A 35 -1.64 17.39 3.20
C ALA A 35 -2.93 17.98 3.79
N TYR A 36 -3.17 17.72 5.08
CA TYR A 36 -4.38 18.05 5.81
C TYR A 36 -4.03 18.53 7.24
N PRO A 37 -3.38 19.70 7.39
CA PRO A 37 -2.88 20.17 8.68
C PRO A 37 -3.98 20.37 9.74
N GLU A 38 -5.24 20.51 9.32
CA GLU A 38 -6.38 20.64 10.23
C GLU A 38 -7.13 19.32 10.50
N ALA A 39 -6.74 18.21 9.86
CA ALA A 39 -7.36 16.92 10.10
C ALA A 39 -6.87 16.32 11.42
N SER A 40 -7.79 16.03 12.33
CA SER A 40 -7.54 15.21 13.51
C SER A 40 -8.25 13.87 13.34
N ARG A 41 -7.50 12.86 12.86
CA ARG A 41 -8.03 11.50 12.69
C ARG A 41 -7.52 10.61 13.82
N SER A 42 -8.42 9.79 14.36
CA SER A 42 -8.03 8.77 15.33
C SER A 42 -7.21 7.68 14.65
N LEU A 43 -6.04 7.37 15.22
CA LEU A 43 -5.22 6.25 14.80
C LEU A 43 -5.71 4.97 15.48
N PHE A 44 -5.65 3.88 14.72
CA PHE A 44 -5.97 2.55 15.22
C PHE A 44 -4.84 1.59 14.90
N THR A 45 -4.67 0.60 15.77
CA THR A 45 -3.79 -0.53 15.54
C THR A 45 -4.60 -1.69 14.99
N VAL A 46 -4.11 -2.31 13.92
CA VAL A 46 -4.73 -3.47 13.29
C VAL A 46 -3.97 -4.73 13.68
N HIS A 47 -4.69 -5.74 14.14
CA HIS A 47 -4.18 -7.06 14.51
C HIS A 47 -4.76 -8.11 13.56
N PHE A 48 -3.92 -9.05 13.14
CA PHE A 48 -4.30 -10.13 12.22
C PHE A 48 -3.35 -11.31 12.32
N GLU A 49 -3.76 -12.47 11.81
CA GLU A 49 -2.94 -13.67 11.75
C GLU A 49 -1.98 -13.60 10.55
N GLN A 50 -0.78 -13.06 10.78
CA GLN A 50 0.17 -12.77 9.70
C GLN A 50 0.50 -13.98 8.81
N GLN A 51 0.59 -15.18 9.38
CA GLN A 51 0.93 -16.39 8.63
C GLN A 51 -0.18 -16.86 7.67
N ALA A 52 -1.41 -16.40 7.87
CA ALA A 52 -2.56 -16.76 7.04
C ALA A 52 -2.80 -15.75 5.90
N VAL A 53 -2.01 -14.67 5.81
CA VAL A 53 -2.15 -13.62 4.80
C VAL A 53 -1.40 -14.01 3.53
N ARG A 54 -2.11 -14.06 2.40
CA ARG A 54 -1.52 -14.18 1.06
C ARG A 54 -1.04 -12.81 0.60
N GLY A 55 0.21 -12.46 0.90
CA GLY A 55 0.78 -11.15 0.62
C GLY A 55 1.72 -11.13 -0.58
N HIS A 56 1.68 -10.04 -1.36
CA HIS A 56 2.73 -9.69 -2.32
C HIS A 56 3.61 -8.56 -1.76
N VAL A 57 4.93 -8.72 -1.83
CA VAL A 57 5.88 -7.74 -1.28
C VAL A 57 6.67 -7.08 -2.42
N ILE A 58 6.61 -5.75 -2.48
CA ILE A 58 7.39 -4.93 -3.40
C ILE A 58 8.60 -4.39 -2.64
N ALA A 59 9.76 -4.98 -2.87
CA ALA A 59 11.04 -4.52 -2.33
C ALA A 59 12.01 -3.98 -3.39
N ALA A 60 11.66 -4.11 -4.68
CA ALA A 60 12.47 -3.74 -5.83
C ALA A 60 11.56 -3.54 -7.06
N PRO A 61 12.02 -2.86 -8.13
CA PRO A 61 11.23 -2.66 -9.35
C PRO A 61 10.67 -3.94 -9.96
N GLU A 62 11.45 -5.02 -9.93
CA GLU A 62 11.11 -6.31 -10.53
C GLU A 62 9.89 -6.91 -9.84
N HIS A 63 9.77 -6.78 -8.51
CA HIS A 63 8.61 -7.27 -7.77
C HIS A 63 7.31 -6.55 -8.16
N TYR A 64 7.37 -5.27 -8.51
CA TYR A 64 6.19 -4.58 -9.05
C TYR A 64 5.89 -5.02 -10.49
N CYS A 65 6.94 -5.27 -11.28
CA CYS A 65 6.81 -5.83 -12.62
C CYS A 65 6.10 -7.19 -12.57
N ASP A 66 6.47 -8.08 -11.64
CA ASP A 66 5.82 -9.39 -11.44
C ASP A 66 4.33 -9.25 -11.16
N LEU A 67 3.95 -8.34 -10.25
CA LEU A 67 2.55 -8.08 -9.92
C LEU A 67 1.75 -7.62 -11.15
N VAL A 68 2.32 -6.74 -11.96
CA VAL A 68 1.71 -6.26 -13.21
C VAL A 68 1.64 -7.37 -14.27
N MET A 69 2.64 -8.26 -14.33
CA MET A 69 2.63 -9.38 -15.26
C MET A 69 1.60 -10.46 -14.90
N TRP A 70 1.34 -10.67 -13.61
CA TRP A 70 0.31 -11.60 -13.13
C TRP A 70 -1.11 -11.06 -13.29
N TYR A 71 -1.29 -9.75 -13.07
CA TYR A 71 -2.60 -9.09 -13.14
C TYR A 71 -2.56 -7.88 -14.08
N PRO A 72 -2.32 -8.06 -15.40
CA PRO A 72 -2.15 -6.95 -16.31
C PRO A 72 -3.49 -6.28 -16.61
N ARG A 73 -3.54 -4.95 -16.45
CA ARG A 73 -4.59 -4.08 -16.99
C ARG A 73 -3.99 -3.10 -18.00
N PRO A 74 -3.97 -3.45 -19.30
CA PRO A 74 -3.50 -2.54 -20.34
C PRO A 74 -4.34 -1.25 -20.37
N MET A 75 -3.68 -0.12 -20.58
CA MET A 75 -4.31 1.19 -20.69
C MET A 75 -4.18 1.72 -22.13
N PRO A 76 -5.14 2.54 -22.61
CA PRO A 76 -5.09 3.09 -23.98
C PRO A 76 -3.85 3.94 -24.30
N ASP A 77 -3.14 4.44 -23.29
CA ASP A 77 -1.95 5.29 -23.42
C ASP A 77 -0.63 4.49 -23.45
N GLY A 78 -0.70 3.16 -23.60
CA GLY A 78 0.47 2.27 -23.66
C GLY A 78 1.08 1.97 -22.29
N ARG A 79 0.47 2.43 -21.20
CA ARG A 79 0.80 1.97 -19.86
C ARG A 79 0.11 0.64 -19.57
N VAL A 80 0.62 -0.06 -18.57
CA VAL A 80 -0.05 -1.21 -17.97
C VAL A 80 -0.11 -0.99 -16.46
N LEU A 81 -1.28 -1.25 -15.89
CA LEU A 81 -1.53 -1.16 -14.45
C LEU A 81 -1.86 -2.54 -13.90
N VAL A 82 -2.01 -2.64 -12.58
CA VAL A 82 -2.51 -3.86 -11.93
C VAL A 82 -4.03 -3.91 -12.04
N ASP A 83 -4.57 -5.03 -12.49
CA ASP A 83 -5.99 -5.36 -12.30
C ASP A 83 -6.21 -5.74 -10.84
N TRP A 84 -6.57 -4.76 -10.03
CA TRP A 84 -6.77 -4.94 -8.59
C TRP A 84 -7.94 -5.88 -8.25
N LEU A 85 -8.95 -6.00 -9.11
CA LEU A 85 -10.06 -6.93 -8.89
C LEU A 85 -9.60 -8.37 -9.09
N ALA A 86 -8.81 -8.62 -10.15
CA ALA A 86 -8.20 -9.92 -10.37
C ALA A 86 -7.20 -10.26 -9.24
N ALA A 87 -6.34 -9.31 -8.85
CA ALA A 87 -5.39 -9.50 -7.75
C ALA A 87 -6.10 -9.86 -6.43
N ALA A 88 -7.23 -9.21 -6.12
CA ALA A 88 -7.99 -9.47 -4.89
C ALA A 88 -8.57 -10.89 -4.82
N ALA A 89 -8.71 -11.61 -5.94
CA ALA A 89 -9.14 -13.01 -5.91
C ALA A 89 -8.05 -13.93 -5.31
N ASP A 90 -6.78 -13.58 -5.51
CA ASP A 90 -5.64 -14.45 -5.24
C ASP A 90 -4.81 -14.03 -4.02
N ILE A 91 -4.72 -12.72 -3.77
CA ILE A 91 -3.92 -12.15 -2.68
C ILE A 91 -4.75 -11.22 -1.80
N ASP A 92 -4.37 -11.16 -0.53
CA ASP A 92 -5.06 -10.38 0.50
C ASP A 92 -4.44 -8.99 0.67
N ALA A 93 -3.15 -8.85 0.38
CA ALA A 93 -2.43 -7.59 0.55
C ALA A 93 -1.26 -7.41 -0.40
N VAL A 94 -0.94 -6.16 -0.70
CA VAL A 94 0.30 -5.74 -1.35
C VAL A 94 1.03 -4.79 -0.43
N ARG A 95 2.28 -5.11 -0.08
CA ARG A 95 3.13 -4.31 0.81
C ARG A 95 4.32 -3.73 0.06
N LEU A 96 4.49 -2.42 0.13
CA LEU A 96 5.71 -1.73 -0.27
C LEU A 96 6.67 -1.64 0.94
N THR A 97 7.88 -2.16 0.79
CA THR A 97 8.92 -2.02 1.83
C THR A 97 9.61 -0.66 1.73
N PRO A 98 10.33 -0.21 2.78
CA PRO A 98 11.13 1.01 2.69
C PRO A 98 12.15 0.99 1.54
N ALA A 99 12.80 -0.17 1.31
CA ALA A 99 13.70 -0.35 0.17
C ALA A 99 12.93 -0.26 -1.16
N GLY A 100 11.75 -0.88 -1.24
CA GLY A 100 10.88 -0.77 -2.41
C GLY A 100 10.43 0.66 -2.69
N LEU A 101 10.15 1.46 -1.66
CA LEU A 101 9.83 2.87 -1.84
C LEU A 101 11.00 3.64 -2.47
N VAL A 102 12.23 3.39 -2.03
CA VAL A 102 13.43 4.05 -2.58
C VAL A 102 13.72 3.60 -4.01
N PHE A 103 13.59 2.29 -4.30
CA PHE A 103 14.07 1.72 -5.55
C PHE A 103 13.00 1.50 -6.61
N ALA A 104 11.73 1.29 -6.26
CA ALA A 104 10.67 0.94 -7.20
C ALA A 104 9.71 2.10 -7.51
N GLN A 105 9.54 3.06 -6.58
CA GLN A 105 8.64 4.20 -6.79
C GLN A 105 9.11 5.01 -8.00
N SER A 106 8.18 5.33 -8.90
CA SER A 106 8.41 6.10 -10.12
C SER A 106 9.41 5.47 -11.11
N VAL A 107 9.85 4.22 -10.91
CA VAL A 107 10.69 3.51 -11.88
C VAL A 107 9.83 2.91 -12.99
N ARG A 108 10.20 3.20 -14.24
CA ARG A 108 9.50 2.69 -15.43
C ARG A 108 10.10 1.36 -15.85
N VAL A 109 9.27 0.32 -15.92
CA VAL A 109 9.67 -1.01 -16.37
C VAL A 109 8.86 -1.35 -17.63
N ARG A 110 9.54 -1.84 -18.68
CA ARG A 110 8.87 -2.32 -19.89
C ARG A 110 8.43 -3.77 -19.68
N THR A 111 7.16 -4.04 -19.96
CA THR A 111 6.58 -5.38 -19.94
C THR A 111 6.02 -5.72 -21.33
N PRO A 112 5.67 -6.99 -21.61
CA PRO A 112 4.96 -7.34 -22.84
C PRO A 112 3.61 -6.62 -23.03
N TYR A 113 2.99 -6.14 -21.94
CA TYR A 113 1.67 -5.50 -21.95
C TYR A 113 1.71 -3.97 -22.00
N GLY A 114 2.89 -3.36 -21.88
CA GLY A 114 3.07 -1.91 -21.83
C GLY A 114 4.12 -1.46 -20.82
N VAL A 115 4.14 -0.17 -20.50
CA VAL A 115 5.04 0.39 -19.48
C VAL A 115 4.38 0.38 -18.10
N ALA A 116 4.97 -0.34 -17.17
CA ALA A 116 4.59 -0.37 -15.76
C ALA A 116 5.35 0.70 -14.97
N GLN A 117 4.69 1.35 -14.01
CA GLN A 117 5.33 2.30 -13.09
C GLN A 117 4.51 2.41 -11.79
N LEU A 118 5.15 2.14 -10.65
CA LEU A 118 4.52 2.29 -9.33
C LEU A 118 4.49 3.78 -8.94
N ARG A 119 3.33 4.30 -8.52
CA ARG A 119 3.17 5.71 -8.12
C ARG A 119 2.19 5.88 -6.96
N GLY A 120 2.46 6.85 -6.10
CA GLY A 120 1.58 7.28 -5.02
C GLY A 120 1.59 6.43 -3.74
N TRP A 121 2.52 5.50 -3.56
CA TRP A 121 2.57 4.60 -2.38
C TRP A 121 3.47 5.11 -1.23
N ASP A 122 3.79 6.41 -1.21
CA ASP A 122 4.74 7.03 -0.28
C ASP A 122 4.25 7.14 1.17
N ALA A 123 2.98 7.50 1.38
CA ALA A 123 2.37 7.53 2.72
C ALA A 123 1.69 6.20 3.13
N GLU A 124 1.42 5.36 2.13
CA GLU A 124 0.52 4.21 2.18
C GLU A 124 1.28 2.91 1.85
N SER A 125 1.97 2.34 2.85
CA SER A 125 2.91 1.24 2.60
C SER A 125 2.27 -0.14 2.41
N THR A 126 0.99 -0.33 2.71
CA THR A 126 0.30 -1.61 2.49
C THR A 126 -1.16 -1.39 2.11
N ALA A 127 -1.55 -1.96 0.97
CA ALA A 127 -2.92 -2.05 0.51
C ALA A 127 -3.48 -3.43 0.87
N TRP A 128 -4.52 -3.47 1.70
CA TRP A 128 -5.28 -4.69 1.98
C TRP A 128 -6.44 -4.77 0.98
N LEU A 129 -6.39 -5.76 0.09
CA LEU A 129 -7.42 -6.03 -0.91
C LEU A 129 -8.59 -6.83 -0.32
N ASN A 130 -8.28 -7.66 0.68
CA ASN A 130 -9.25 -8.40 1.49
C ASN A 130 -9.03 -8.14 2.97
N ARG A 131 -10.08 -8.34 3.77
CA ARG A 131 -9.96 -8.33 5.23
C ARG A 131 -9.10 -9.53 5.67
N PRO A 132 -7.99 -9.32 6.40
CA PRO A 132 -7.12 -10.43 6.75
C PRO A 132 -7.75 -11.36 7.80
N PRO A 133 -7.34 -12.64 7.84
CA PRO A 133 -7.77 -13.57 8.87
C PRO A 133 -7.47 -13.04 10.28
N GLY A 134 -8.43 -13.21 11.19
CA GLY A 134 -8.31 -12.71 12.56
C GLY A 134 -8.34 -11.19 12.73
N PHE A 135 -8.75 -10.42 11.69
CA PHE A 135 -8.75 -8.95 11.73
C PHE A 135 -9.51 -8.36 12.92
N ARG A 136 -8.77 -7.61 13.74
CA ARG A 136 -9.26 -6.81 14.87
C ARG A 136 -8.62 -5.43 14.85
N VAL A 137 -9.31 -4.45 15.43
CA VAL A 137 -8.87 -3.07 15.51
C VAL A 137 -8.93 -2.61 16.96
N THR A 138 -7.86 -1.99 17.45
CA THR A 138 -7.80 -1.38 18.79
C THR A 138 -7.45 0.10 18.67
N GLY A 139 -8.00 0.94 19.56
CA GLY A 139 -7.64 2.35 19.59
C GLY A 139 -6.21 2.52 20.08
N LEU A 140 -5.47 3.52 19.58
CA LEU A 140 -4.09 3.77 20.03
C LEU A 140 -3.99 4.07 21.55
N GLY A 141 -5.10 4.51 22.17
CA GLY A 141 -5.22 4.75 23.61
C GLY A 141 -5.12 3.49 24.49
N ASP A 142 -5.37 2.31 23.92
CA ASP A 142 -5.38 1.04 24.68
C ASP A 142 -3.98 0.42 24.85
N LEU A 143 -2.99 0.87 24.06
CA LEU A 143 -1.62 0.32 24.08
C LEU A 143 -0.76 0.84 25.24
N ARG A 144 -1.04 2.05 25.76
CA ARG A 144 -0.29 2.59 26.92
C ARG A 144 -0.59 1.87 28.23
N SER A 145 -1.68 1.11 28.27
CA SER A 145 -2.16 0.36 29.44
C SER A 145 -1.52 -1.04 29.55
N GLN A 146 -0.78 -1.49 28.54
CA GLN A 146 -0.21 -2.85 28.49
C GLN A 146 1.32 -2.91 28.65
N SER A 147 1.98 -1.77 28.83
CA SER A 147 3.43 -1.70 29.12
C SER A 147 3.76 -1.59 30.61
N GLU A 148 2.78 -1.78 31.50
CA GLU A 148 2.94 -1.75 32.96
C GLU A 148 2.44 -3.04 33.65
N ALA A 149 2.58 -4.21 33.00
CA ALA A 149 2.27 -5.52 33.60
C ALA A 149 3.48 -6.45 33.59
#